data_AF-A0A919DP87-F1
#
_entry.id   AF-A0A919DP87-F1
#
_cell.length_a   1.000
_cell.length_b   1.000
_cell.length_c   1.000
_cell.angle_alpha   90.00
_cell.angle_beta   90.00
_cell.angle_gamma   90.00
#
_symmetry.space_group_name_H-M   'P 1'
#
loop_
_entity.id
_entity.type
_entity.pdbx_description
1 polymer ?
#
loop_
_entity_poly.entity_id
_entity_poly.type
_entity_poly.pdbx_seq_one_letter_code
_entity_poly.pdbx_strand_id
1 'polypeptide(L)'
;MGRRGARREAEGVAAVAADQLLRAGRILRRSPTTPGLRAVLRTDQAVNDAPYRERWAHDKVVRSTHGVNCTGSCSRKVYVEDGLITWETQETDASSAGGW
;
A
#
# COMPACT_ATOMS: atom_id res chain seq x y z
N MET A 1 19.60 -17.42 38.87
CA MET A 1 19.15 -17.28 37.47
C MET A 1 17.76 -16.66 37.47
N GLY A 2 17.60 -15.39 37.05
CA GLY A 2 16.31 -14.69 37.13
C GLY A 2 15.38 -15.04 35.95
N ARG A 3 14.06 -14.83 36.11
CA ARG A 3 13.04 -15.05 35.04
C ARG A 3 13.40 -14.40 33.69
N ARG A 4 14.14 -13.28 33.72
CA ARG A 4 14.66 -12.61 32.50
C ARG A 4 15.75 -13.41 31.77
N GLY A 5 16.57 -14.16 32.50
CA GLY A 5 17.62 -15.02 31.92
C GLY A 5 17.02 -16.23 31.21
N ALA A 6 16.10 -16.93 31.87
CA ALA A 6 15.38 -18.06 31.27
C ALA A 6 14.59 -17.65 30.01
N ARG A 7 14.00 -16.44 30.00
CA ARG A 7 13.32 -15.90 28.82
C ARG A 7 14.29 -15.65 27.65
N ARG A 8 15.45 -15.06 27.89
CA ARG A 8 16.45 -14.81 26.83
C ARG A 8 16.97 -16.10 26.23
N GLU A 9 17.19 -17.12 27.06
CA GLU A 9 17.61 -18.45 26.60
C GLU A 9 16.53 -19.08 25.71
N ALA A 10 15.27 -19.04 26.15
CA ALA A 10 14.14 -19.53 25.34
C ALA A 10 13.98 -18.76 24.01
N GLU A 11 14.12 -17.43 24.02
CA GLU A 11 14.12 -16.60 22.82
C GLU A 11 15.27 -16.98 21.86
N GLY A 12 16.46 -17.28 22.39
CA GLY A 12 17.61 -17.74 21.61
C GLY A 12 17.37 -19.10 20.95
N VAL A 13 16.84 -20.07 21.69
CA VAL A 13 16.48 -21.39 21.15
C VAL A 13 15.40 -21.27 20.07
N ALA A 14 14.37 -20.44 20.31
CA ALA A 14 13.31 -20.20 19.34
C ALA A 14 13.83 -19.56 18.05
N ALA A 15 14.79 -18.63 18.15
CA ALA A 15 15.42 -18.01 16.99
C ALA A 15 16.20 -19.03 16.14
N VAL A 16 16.97 -19.92 16.78
CA VAL A 16 17.69 -21.00 16.08
C VAL A 16 16.71 -21.95 15.38
N ALA A 17 15.63 -22.33 16.06
CA ALA A 17 14.60 -23.20 15.48
C ALA A 17 13.91 -22.54 14.27
N ALA A 18 13.59 -21.24 14.35
CA ALA A 18 12.99 -20.49 13.25
C ALA A 18 13.91 -20.44 12.02
N ASP A 19 15.21 -20.20 12.22
CA ASP A 19 16.20 -20.22 11.14
C ASP A 19 16.28 -21.59 10.45
N GLN A 20 16.27 -22.69 11.23
CA GLN A 20 16.28 -24.05 10.67
C GLN A 20 15.01 -24.33 9.84
N LEU A 21 13.84 -23.91 10.33
CA LEU A 21 12.58 -24.07 9.61
C LEU A 21 12.57 -23.26 8.30
N LEU A 22 13.12 -22.04 8.29
CA LEU A 22 13.19 -21.23 7.08
C LEU A 22 14.19 -21.80 6.06
N ARG A 23 15.34 -22.33 6.52
CA ARG A 23 16.29 -23.05 5.65
C ARG A 23 15.65 -24.28 5.01
N ALA A 24 14.93 -25.09 5.80
CA ALA A 24 14.20 -26.24 5.29
C ALA A 24 13.08 -25.82 4.31
N GLY A 25 12.36 -24.74 4.62
CA GLY A 25 11.32 -24.16 3.77
C GLY A 25 11.82 -23.73 2.39
N ARG A 26 13.09 -23.28 2.26
CA ARG A 26 13.72 -22.96 0.98
C ARG A 26 13.84 -24.19 0.06
N ILE A 27 14.01 -25.38 0.63
CA ILE A 27 14.11 -26.62 -0.16
C ILE A 27 12.72 -27.06 -0.62
N LEU A 28 11.74 -27.01 0.29
CA LEU A 28 10.39 -27.52 0.04
C LEU A 28 9.54 -26.59 -0.83
N ARG A 29 9.49 -25.28 -0.53
CA ARG A 29 8.68 -24.30 -1.28
C ARG A 29 9.47 -23.51 -2.33
N ARG A 30 10.80 -23.66 -2.39
CA ARG A 30 11.70 -22.88 -3.28
C ARG A 30 11.48 -21.36 -3.24
N SER A 31 10.90 -20.85 -2.16
CA SER A 31 10.56 -19.43 -2.06
C SER A 31 11.83 -18.61 -1.81
N PRO A 32 12.02 -17.47 -2.49
CA PRO A 32 13.13 -16.58 -2.21
C PRO A 32 13.06 -16.06 -0.76
N THR A 33 14.20 -15.97 -0.08
CA THR A 33 14.31 -15.44 1.28
C THR A 33 15.37 -14.36 1.34
N THR A 34 15.30 -13.48 2.33
CA THR A 34 16.40 -12.55 2.61
C THR A 34 17.64 -13.32 3.11
N PRO A 35 18.88 -12.78 2.94
CA PRO A 35 20.11 -13.46 3.33
C PRO A 35 20.16 -13.88 4.81
N GLY A 36 19.53 -13.10 5.70
CA GLY A 36 19.44 -13.39 7.14
C GLY A 36 18.16 -14.12 7.56
N LEU A 37 17.42 -14.71 6.63
CA LEU A 37 16.17 -15.45 6.88
C LEU A 37 15.13 -14.64 7.68
N ARG A 38 15.07 -13.33 7.47
CA ARG A 38 14.11 -12.45 8.18
C ARG A 38 12.77 -12.32 7.47
N ALA A 39 12.73 -12.62 6.17
CA ALA A 39 11.53 -12.57 5.37
C ALA A 39 11.56 -13.60 4.25
N VAL A 40 10.37 -14.09 3.89
CA VAL A 40 10.13 -14.92 2.71
C VAL A 40 9.41 -14.05 1.69
N LEU A 41 9.94 -13.96 0.48
CA LEU A 41 9.32 -13.24 -0.61
C LEU A 41 8.34 -14.19 -1.31
N ARG A 42 7.08 -13.75 -1.41
CA ARG A 42 5.99 -14.50 -2.05
C ARG A 42 5.70 -13.90 -3.43
N THR A 43 6.67 -14.02 -4.33
CA THR A 43 6.54 -13.49 -5.71
C THR A 43 5.60 -14.31 -6.57
N ASP A 44 5.22 -15.50 -6.10
CA ASP A 44 4.28 -16.44 -6.71
C ASP A 44 2.82 -16.19 -6.30
N GLN A 45 2.58 -15.24 -5.38
CA GLN A 45 1.24 -14.92 -4.91
C GLN A 45 0.78 -13.57 -5.48
N ALA A 46 -0.39 -13.58 -6.11
CA ALA A 46 -1.08 -12.33 -6.41
C ALA A 46 -1.61 -11.72 -5.12
N VAL A 47 -1.51 -10.40 -5.00
CA VAL A 47 -2.20 -9.64 -3.96
C VAL A 47 -3.62 -9.33 -4.40
N ASN A 48 -4.57 -9.33 -3.47
CA ASN A 48 -5.96 -8.94 -3.75
C ASN A 48 -6.10 -7.41 -3.79
N ASP A 49 -5.44 -6.79 -4.77
CA ASP A 49 -5.45 -5.33 -4.96
C ASP A 49 -6.46 -4.86 -6.03
N ALA A 50 -7.08 -5.79 -6.77
CA ALA A 50 -8.09 -5.51 -7.77
C ALA A 50 -9.24 -4.62 -7.23
N PRO A 51 -9.84 -4.88 -6.04
CA PRO A 51 -10.92 -4.01 -5.53
C PRO A 51 -10.48 -2.57 -5.27
N TYR A 52 -9.21 -2.34 -4.96
CA TYR A 52 -8.67 -0.99 -4.77
C TYR A 52 -8.37 -0.30 -6.09
N ARG A 53 -7.92 -1.05 -7.10
CA ARG A 53 -7.74 -0.53 -8.46
C ARG A 53 -9.09 -0.15 -9.08
N GLU A 54 -10.07 -1.03 -8.96
CA GLU A 54 -11.45 -0.79 -9.41
C GLU A 54 -12.07 0.40 -8.69
N ARG A 55 -11.92 0.50 -7.36
CA ARG A 55 -12.39 1.67 -6.60
C ARG A 55 -11.78 2.99 -7.09
N TRP A 56 -10.55 2.99 -7.59
CA TRP A 56 -9.87 4.19 -8.09
C TRP A 56 -10.14 4.47 -9.58
N ALA A 57 -10.60 3.45 -10.31
CA ALA A 57 -11.04 3.61 -11.69
C ALA A 57 -12.26 4.52 -11.75
N HIS A 58 -12.45 5.13 -12.91
CA HIS A 58 -13.54 6.06 -13.19
C HIS A 58 -13.80 6.05 -14.70
N ASP A 59 -15.06 6.21 -15.09
CA ASP A 59 -15.47 6.35 -16.50
C ASP A 59 -14.89 7.61 -17.15
N LYS A 60 -14.96 8.73 -16.43
CA LYS A 60 -14.54 10.04 -16.95
C LYS A 60 -14.20 11.03 -15.85
N VAL A 61 -13.48 12.06 -16.28
CA VAL A 61 -13.15 13.24 -15.50
C VAL A 61 -13.78 14.46 -16.16
N VAL A 62 -14.44 15.30 -15.38
CA VAL A 62 -15.03 16.58 -15.83
C VAL A 62 -14.43 17.72 -15.02
N ARG A 63 -14.07 18.82 -15.69
CA ARG A 63 -13.57 20.03 -15.03
C ARG A 63 -14.72 20.82 -14.41
N SER A 64 -14.56 21.24 -13.16
CA SER A 64 -15.53 22.07 -12.43
C SER A 64 -14.86 22.97 -11.39
N THR A 65 -15.67 23.70 -10.61
CA THR A 65 -15.25 24.54 -9.48
C THR A 65 -16.32 24.54 -8.37
N HIS A 66 -15.98 25.06 -7.19
CA HIS A 66 -16.94 25.29 -6.11
C HIS A 66 -17.46 26.73 -6.16
N GLY A 67 -18.75 26.89 -6.44
CA GLY A 67 -19.44 28.19 -6.42
C GLY A 67 -19.73 28.68 -5.00
N VAL A 68 -18.69 28.87 -4.17
CA VAL A 68 -18.80 29.29 -2.77
C VAL A 68 -17.94 30.53 -2.51
N ASN A 69 -18.31 31.34 -1.51
CA ASN A 69 -17.60 32.57 -1.19
C ASN A 69 -16.31 32.30 -0.38
N CYS A 70 -15.31 31.69 -1.02
CA CYS A 70 -14.04 31.28 -0.40
C CYS A 70 -12.79 31.90 -1.01
N THR A 71 -12.93 32.79 -2.01
CA THR A 71 -11.84 33.44 -2.76
C THR A 71 -10.84 32.52 -3.48
N GLY A 72 -10.98 31.20 -3.36
CA GLY A 72 -10.01 30.24 -3.89
C GLY A 72 -10.09 30.07 -5.40
N SER A 73 -11.28 30.19 -6.02
CA SER A 73 -11.49 29.99 -7.46
C SER A 73 -10.90 28.69 -8.04
N CYS A 74 -10.71 27.66 -7.20
CA CYS A 74 -9.91 26.49 -7.56
C CYS A 74 -10.58 25.64 -8.66
N SER A 75 -9.79 25.23 -9.64
CA SER A 75 -10.18 24.23 -10.64
C SER A 75 -10.10 22.81 -10.07
N ARG A 76 -11.11 21.98 -10.37
CA ARG A 76 -11.22 20.60 -9.86
C ARG A 76 -11.44 19.58 -10.99
N LYS A 77 -10.82 18.42 -10.83
CA LYS A 77 -11.19 17.14 -11.47
C LYS A 77 -12.37 16.55 -10.71
N VAL A 78 -13.54 16.46 -11.34
CA VAL A 78 -14.69 15.70 -10.81
C VAL A 78 -14.70 14.32 -11.47
N TYR A 79 -14.65 13.27 -10.66
CA TYR A 79 -14.62 11.88 -11.11
C TYR A 79 -16.03 11.30 -11.11
N VAL A 80 -16.38 10.65 -12.22
CA VAL A 80 -17.67 9.98 -12.42
C VAL A 80 -17.42 8.50 -12.65
N GLU A 81 -18.15 7.66 -11.93
CA GLU A 81 -18.15 6.20 -12.06
C GLU A 81 -19.61 5.72 -12.04
N ASP A 82 -19.96 4.81 -12.96
CA ASP A 82 -21.33 4.30 -13.15
C ASP A 82 -22.37 5.43 -13.32
N GLY A 83 -21.95 6.55 -13.92
CA GLY A 83 -22.79 7.74 -14.10
C GLY A 83 -23.04 8.55 -12.82
N LEU A 84 -22.43 8.22 -11.69
CA LEU A 84 -22.52 8.94 -10.42
C LEU A 84 -21.23 9.70 -10.09
N ILE A 85 -21.35 10.86 -9.44
CA ILE A 85 -20.18 11.59 -8.94
C ILE A 85 -19.67 10.89 -7.67
N THR A 86 -18.38 10.56 -7.64
CA THR A 86 -17.80 9.73 -6.57
C THR A 86 -16.77 10.48 -5.73
N TRP A 87 -15.88 11.27 -6.34
CA TRP A 87 -14.94 12.15 -5.62
C TRP A 87 -14.40 13.26 -6.54
N GLU A 88 -13.58 14.14 -5.97
CA GLU A 88 -12.86 15.19 -6.68
C GLU A 88 -11.40 15.30 -6.25
N THR A 89 -10.53 15.75 -7.15
CA THR A 89 -9.14 16.16 -6.83
C THR A 89 -8.87 17.55 -7.40
N GLN A 90 -7.78 18.19 -6.97
CA GLN A 90 -7.38 19.48 -7.53
C GLN A 90 -6.81 19.32 -8.94
N GLU A 91 -7.11 20.30 -9.78
CA GLU A 91 -6.48 20.41 -11.08
C GLU A 91 -5.06 20.96 -10.96
N THR A 92 -4.16 20.53 -11.83
CA THR A 92 -2.74 20.87 -11.75
C THR A 92 -2.13 21.29 -13.09
N ASP A 93 -2.93 21.36 -14.15
CA ASP A 93 -2.49 21.74 -15.50
C ASP A 93 -2.61 23.25 -15.77
N ALA A 94 -3.05 24.03 -14.77
CA ALA A 94 -2.98 25.48 -14.83
C ALA A 94 -1.50 25.90 -14.98
N SER A 95 -1.17 26.48 -16.13
CA SER A 95 0.15 27.03 -16.42
C SER A 95 0.59 27.98 -15.30
N SER A 96 1.82 27.81 -14.81
CA SER A 96 2.43 28.59 -13.74
C SER A 96 2.18 30.09 -13.88
N ALA A 97 1.76 30.71 -12.78
CA ALA A 97 1.38 32.12 -12.58
C ALA A 97 -0.07 32.48 -12.96
N GLY A 98 -1.00 32.19 -12.06
CA GLY A 98 -2.23 33.00 -11.90
C GLY A 98 -3.58 32.30 -12.00
N GLY A 99 -3.64 31.00 -12.29
CA GLY A 99 -4.91 30.26 -12.31
C GLY A 99 -4.99 29.28 -11.15
N TRP A 100 -5.88 29.54 -10.19
CA TRP A 100 -6.29 28.55 -9.21
C TRP A 100 -7.15 27.47 -9.87
#